data_AF-A0A964A9M7-F1
#
_entry.id   AF-A0A964A9M7-F1
#
_cell.length_a   1.000
_cell.length_b   1.000
_cell.length_c   1.000
_cell.angle_alpha   90.00
_cell.angle_beta   90.00
_cell.angle_gamma   90.00
#
_symmetry.space_group_name_H-M   'P 1'
#
loop_
_entity.id
_entity.type
_entity.pdbx_description
1 polymer ?
#
loop_
_entity_poly.entity_id
_entity_poly.type
_entity_poly.pdbx_seq_one_letter_code
_entity_poly.pdbx_strand_id
1 'polypeptide(L)'
;MSDTGPKPPEEASEQAEKKAQLEALFAAWDERGRVEGTSPPEDVDAELLRARRAWGFDPLRLWLTLTLLGAALCGWLMVSTRHEVAYWLQGDAAPVELGDLGERYKAGERELDVASNQYVHASGLFMTHESDGTVGGDGQGGADTRHFYLCPLFDVVVRTSKPFPDKPFHRAASVEVDPAWIELLEQRRAFPYDLTVTAEATGRLVRGDQVSRWHARPVVHFARVAHKDPRELWLLIDGDRPEDYSHFAMVWGAAVLVLLASFGLLGRAWLRRRRGA
;
A
#
# COMPACT_ATOMS: atom_id res chain seq x y z
N MET A 1 8.29 68.08 -4.17
CA MET A 1 8.89 68.69 -2.97
C MET A 1 8.34 67.96 -1.76
N SER A 2 9.11 67.04 -1.21
CA SER A 2 8.93 66.53 0.16
C SER A 2 10.32 66.15 0.66
N ASP A 3 10.82 67.05 1.48
CA ASP A 3 12.08 67.05 2.19
C ASP A 3 12.01 65.99 3.30
N THR A 4 12.98 65.07 3.37
CA THR A 4 13.16 64.20 4.53
C THR A 4 14.59 64.38 5.04
N GLY A 5 14.71 65.28 6.02
CA GLY A 5 15.97 65.56 6.70
C GLY A 5 16.53 64.33 7.45
N PRO A 6 17.83 64.34 7.75
CA PRO A 6 18.52 63.22 8.38
C PRO A 6 18.03 62.99 9.82
N LYS A 7 17.69 61.73 10.14
CA LYS A 7 17.37 61.27 11.50
C LYS A 7 18.59 61.39 12.44
N PRO A 8 18.37 61.64 13.75
CA PRO A 8 19.39 61.99 14.75
C PRO A 8 20.26 60.80 15.21
N PRO A 9 21.40 61.06 15.90
CA PRO A 9 22.51 60.10 16.11
C PRO A 9 22.33 59.04 17.22
N GLU A 10 21.13 58.85 17.77
CA GLU A 10 20.88 57.98 18.94
C GLU A 10 21.03 56.47 18.67
N GLU A 11 20.75 56.00 17.45
CA GLU A 11 20.82 54.56 17.13
C GLU A 11 22.28 54.04 17.04
N ALA A 12 23.25 54.94 16.79
CA ALA A 12 24.66 54.57 16.67
C ALA A 12 25.33 54.35 18.03
N SER A 13 24.91 55.06 19.10
CA SER A 13 25.45 54.89 20.44
C SER A 13 24.97 53.59 21.10
N GLU A 14 23.71 53.19 20.89
CA GLU A 14 23.19 51.93 21.43
C GLU A 14 23.84 50.68 20.81
N GLN A 15 24.14 50.74 19.50
CA GLN A 15 24.85 49.64 18.83
C GLN A 15 26.31 49.53 19.31
N ALA A 16 26.96 50.66 19.59
CA ALA A 16 28.30 50.68 20.14
C ALA A 16 28.36 50.09 21.57
N GLU A 17 27.39 50.41 22.43
CA GLU A 17 27.30 49.82 23.78
C GLU A 17 27.02 48.31 23.73
N LYS A 18 26.10 47.85 22.87
CA LYS A 18 25.81 46.42 22.70
C LYS A 18 27.02 45.65 22.20
N LYS A 19 27.80 46.24 21.29
CA LYS A 19 29.04 45.64 20.81
C LYS A 19 30.09 45.52 21.93
N ALA A 20 30.27 46.57 22.72
CA ALA A 20 31.19 46.53 23.86
C ALA A 20 30.79 45.49 24.93
N GLN A 21 29.50 45.33 25.19
CA GLN A 21 28.99 44.31 26.11
C GLN A 21 29.21 42.88 25.58
N LEU A 22 29.03 42.66 24.28
CA LEU A 22 29.29 41.36 23.65
C LEU A 22 30.78 41.03 23.64
N GLU A 23 31.64 41.99 23.33
CA GLU A 23 33.10 41.81 23.39
C GLU A 23 33.57 41.50 24.81
N ALA A 24 33.00 42.14 25.83
CA ALA A 24 33.28 41.82 27.24
C ALA A 24 32.79 40.41 27.63
N LEU A 25 31.64 39.97 27.12
CA LEU A 25 31.13 38.61 27.35
C LEU A 25 32.00 37.54 26.67
N PHE A 26 32.48 37.79 25.45
CA PHE A 26 33.39 36.88 24.76
C PHE A 26 34.77 36.85 25.42
N ALA A 27 35.28 37.99 25.89
CA ALA A 27 36.52 38.03 26.67
C ALA A 27 36.39 37.21 27.97
N ALA A 28 35.28 37.36 28.71
CA ALA A 28 35.01 36.58 29.92
C ALA A 28 34.85 35.07 29.64
N TRP A 29 34.30 34.71 28.46
CA TRP A 29 34.16 33.32 28.03
C TRP A 29 35.52 32.68 27.67
N ASP A 30 36.36 33.40 26.94
CA ASP A 30 37.71 32.95 26.57
C ASP A 30 38.64 32.84 27.79
N GLU A 31 38.45 33.71 28.78
CA GLU A 31 39.21 33.66 30.04
C GLU A 31 38.82 32.44 30.88
N ARG A 32 37.54 32.03 30.83
CA ARG A 32 37.06 30.79 31.46
C ARG A 32 37.70 29.53 30.85
N GLY A 33 37.94 29.55 29.53
CA GLY A 33 38.68 28.47 28.84
C GLY A 33 40.20 28.47 29.08
N ARG A 34 40.78 29.56 29.61
CA ARG A 34 42.22 29.66 29.92
C ARG A 34 42.55 29.44 31.40
N VAL A 35 41.65 29.76 32.33
CA VAL A 35 41.83 29.48 33.77
C VAL A 35 41.68 27.98 34.06
N GLU A 36 40.97 27.24 33.21
CA GLU A 36 41.00 25.77 33.18
C GLU A 36 42.20 25.26 32.37
N GLY A 37 43.39 25.75 32.71
CA GLY A 37 44.68 25.20 32.27
C GLY A 37 45.04 23.85 32.92
N THR A 38 44.03 23.04 33.24
CA THR A 38 44.20 21.61 33.48
C THR A 38 44.06 20.92 32.14
N SER A 39 45.07 20.13 31.76
CA SER A 39 44.97 19.06 30.78
C SER A 39 43.54 18.48 30.77
N PRO A 40 42.96 18.11 29.59
CA PRO A 40 41.63 17.51 29.57
C PRO A 40 41.58 16.46 30.68
N PRO A 41 40.65 16.57 31.65
CA PRO A 41 40.66 15.67 32.78
C PRO A 41 40.71 14.25 32.22
N GLU A 42 41.63 13.40 32.68
CA GLU A 42 41.57 11.95 32.42
C GLU A 42 40.15 11.40 32.72
N ASP A 43 39.38 12.14 33.52
CA ASP A 43 37.99 11.91 33.84
C ASP A 43 36.96 12.22 32.75
N VAL A 44 37.21 13.03 31.71
CA VAL A 44 36.20 13.26 30.64
C VAL A 44 36.12 12.04 29.72
N ASP A 45 37.26 11.45 29.38
CA ASP A 45 37.29 10.17 28.67
C ASP A 45 36.78 9.03 29.57
N ALA A 46 37.08 9.07 30.87
CA ALA A 46 36.53 8.11 31.83
C ALA A 46 35.02 8.28 32.03
N GLU A 47 34.46 9.49 32.00
CA GLU A 47 33.03 9.78 32.05
C GLU A 47 32.33 9.42 30.76
N LEU A 48 32.94 9.66 29.60
CA LEU A 48 32.41 9.18 28.31
C LEU A 48 32.44 7.65 28.22
N LEU A 49 33.48 7.01 28.75
CA LEU A 49 33.57 5.54 28.87
C LEU A 49 32.59 4.99 29.92
N ARG A 50 32.38 5.67 31.04
CA ARG A 50 31.38 5.34 32.06
C ARG A 50 29.97 5.58 31.53
N ALA A 51 29.72 6.63 30.76
CA ALA A 51 28.46 6.91 30.09
C ALA A 51 28.16 5.88 29.00
N ARG A 52 29.16 5.48 28.19
CA ARG A 52 29.05 4.35 27.26
C ARG A 52 28.75 3.02 27.95
N ARG A 53 29.36 2.76 29.11
CA ARG A 53 29.06 1.58 29.95
C ARG A 53 27.70 1.67 30.64
N ALA A 54 27.31 2.85 31.14
CA ALA A 54 26.07 3.10 31.87
C ALA A 54 24.85 3.12 30.93
N TRP A 55 25.02 3.57 29.69
CA TRP A 55 24.02 3.47 28.62
C TRP A 55 23.94 2.06 28.02
N GLY A 56 24.80 1.13 28.45
CA GLY A 56 24.75 -0.26 28.02
C GLY A 56 24.82 -0.43 26.51
N PHE A 57 25.52 0.49 25.82
CA PHE A 57 25.68 0.49 24.36
C PHE A 57 26.68 -0.60 23.97
N ASP A 58 26.28 -1.86 24.17
CA ASP A 58 26.98 -3.00 23.63
C ASP A 58 26.67 -3.03 22.12
N PRO A 59 27.63 -2.69 21.24
CA PRO A 59 27.38 -2.64 19.81
C PRO A 59 26.87 -3.99 19.30
N LEU A 60 27.24 -5.10 19.96
CA LEU A 60 26.73 -6.43 19.64
C LEU A 60 25.24 -6.57 19.98
N ARG A 61 24.76 -5.99 21.09
CA ARG A 61 23.32 -5.96 21.42
C ARG A 61 22.54 -5.12 20.42
N LEU A 62 23.04 -3.96 20.04
CA LEU A 62 22.41 -3.11 19.01
C LEU A 62 22.31 -3.82 17.65
N TRP A 63 23.40 -4.47 17.23
CA TRP A 63 23.40 -5.26 16.00
C TRP A 63 22.40 -6.42 16.08
N LEU A 64 22.33 -7.12 17.22
CA LEU A 64 21.36 -8.19 17.45
C LEU A 64 19.92 -7.69 17.38
N THR A 65 19.59 -6.57 18.02
CA THR A 65 18.23 -6.03 18.00
C THR A 65 17.84 -5.56 16.61
N LEU A 66 18.73 -4.88 15.88
CA LEU A 66 18.51 -4.49 14.48
C LEU A 66 18.32 -5.71 13.57
N THR A 67 19.12 -6.76 13.77
CA THR A 67 19.03 -8.01 12.99
C THR A 67 17.69 -8.70 13.25
N LEU A 68 17.27 -8.80 14.51
CA LEU A 68 15.97 -9.40 14.88
C LEU A 68 14.80 -8.58 14.35
N LEU A 69 14.86 -7.25 14.45
CA LEU A 69 13.83 -6.36 13.94
C LEU A 69 13.75 -6.42 12.41
N GLY A 70 14.89 -6.43 11.72
CA GLY A 70 14.97 -6.62 10.28
C GLY A 70 14.41 -7.97 9.84
N ALA A 71 14.72 -9.04 10.58
CA ALA A 71 14.18 -10.37 10.30
C ALA A 71 12.65 -10.43 10.50
N ALA A 72 12.13 -9.82 11.57
CA ALA A 72 10.70 -9.72 11.82
C ALA A 72 9.99 -8.92 10.72
N LEU A 73 10.58 -7.82 10.28
CA LEU A 73 10.06 -7.01 9.17
C LEU A 73 10.06 -7.78 7.85
N CYS A 74 11.13 -8.51 7.54
CA CYS A 74 11.22 -9.36 6.35
C CYS A 74 10.16 -10.47 6.40
N GLY A 75 10.02 -11.16 7.53
CA GLY A 75 8.99 -12.19 7.71
C GLY A 75 7.58 -11.63 7.54
N TRP A 76 7.29 -10.46 8.13
CA TRP A 76 6.02 -9.77 7.96
C TRP A 76 5.74 -9.37 6.50
N LEU A 77 6.75 -8.86 5.80
CA LEU A 77 6.64 -8.48 4.39
C LEU A 77 6.39 -9.71 3.51
N MET A 78 7.10 -10.82 3.76
CA MET A 78 6.92 -12.07 3.03
C MET A 78 5.52 -12.66 3.23
N VAL A 79 4.97 -12.60 4.45
CA VAL A 79 3.61 -13.06 4.74
C VAL A 79 2.56 -12.18 4.08
N SER A 80 2.74 -10.86 4.11
CA SER A 80 1.78 -9.91 3.54
C SER A 80 1.74 -9.91 2.01
N THR A 81 2.86 -10.23 1.35
CA THR A 81 2.98 -10.26 -0.11
C THR A 81 2.88 -11.66 -0.72
N ARG A 82 2.66 -12.71 0.10
CA ARG A 82 2.63 -14.11 -0.36
C ARG A 82 1.63 -14.36 -1.49
N HIS A 83 0.47 -13.71 -1.45
CA HIS A 83 -0.58 -13.87 -2.47
C HIS A 83 -0.17 -13.21 -3.78
N GLU A 84 0.52 -12.07 -3.71
CA GLU A 84 1.07 -11.38 -4.89
C GLU A 84 2.15 -12.22 -5.56
N VAL A 85 3.04 -12.81 -4.77
CA VAL A 85 4.09 -13.72 -5.29
C VAL A 85 3.47 -15.00 -5.86
N ALA A 86 2.47 -15.59 -5.19
CA ALA A 86 1.76 -16.75 -5.71
C ALA A 86 1.02 -16.47 -7.01
N TYR A 87 0.51 -15.25 -7.17
CA TYR A 87 -0.09 -14.80 -8.44
C TYR A 87 0.98 -14.68 -9.53
N TRP A 88 2.09 -13.98 -9.23
CA TRP A 88 3.22 -13.86 -10.15
C TRP A 88 3.79 -15.22 -10.61
N LEU A 89 3.86 -16.20 -9.73
CA LEU A 89 4.35 -17.55 -10.05
C LEU A 89 3.50 -18.29 -11.10
N GLN A 90 2.30 -17.81 -11.43
CA GLN A 90 1.53 -18.32 -12.57
C GLN A 90 2.20 -17.98 -13.91
N GLY A 91 3.03 -16.93 -13.96
CA GLY A 91 3.80 -16.55 -15.13
C GLY A 91 2.93 -16.32 -16.36
N ASP A 92 3.33 -16.90 -17.49
CA ASP A 92 2.61 -16.82 -18.76
C ASP A 92 1.50 -17.89 -18.89
N ALA A 93 0.95 -18.35 -17.77
CA ALA A 93 -0.18 -19.28 -17.80
C ALA A 93 -1.34 -18.67 -18.61
N ALA A 94 -1.92 -19.48 -19.49
CA ALA A 94 -3.15 -19.12 -20.15
C ALA A 94 -4.23 -18.79 -19.10
N PRO A 95 -5.06 -17.77 -19.32
CA PRO A 95 -6.13 -17.45 -18.38
C PRO A 95 -7.05 -18.65 -18.20
N VAL A 96 -7.47 -18.88 -16.96
CA VAL A 96 -8.50 -19.87 -16.68
C VAL A 96 -9.82 -19.35 -17.25
N GLU A 97 -10.35 -20.07 -18.23
CA GLU A 97 -11.61 -19.74 -18.89
C GLU A 97 -12.79 -20.00 -17.96
N LEU A 98 -13.43 -18.94 -17.47
CA LEU A 98 -14.69 -19.05 -16.73
C LEU A 98 -15.90 -19.17 -17.66
N GLY A 99 -15.71 -18.91 -18.95
CA GLY A 99 -16.77 -18.92 -19.96
C GLY A 99 -17.79 -17.80 -19.76
N ASP A 100 -18.96 -17.98 -20.36
CA ASP A 100 -20.09 -17.06 -20.24
C ASP A 100 -20.79 -17.29 -18.89
N LEU A 101 -20.64 -16.31 -17.98
CA LEU A 101 -21.25 -16.38 -16.66
C LEU A 101 -22.78 -16.33 -16.72
N GLY A 102 -23.35 -15.69 -17.74
CA GLY A 102 -24.78 -15.72 -17.98
C GLY A 102 -25.25 -17.16 -18.22
N GLU A 103 -24.68 -17.83 -19.21
CA GLU A 103 -25.06 -19.21 -19.54
C GLU A 103 -24.87 -20.18 -18.36
N ARG A 104 -23.79 -20.01 -17.57
CA ARG A 104 -23.58 -20.78 -16.34
C ARG A 104 -24.67 -20.54 -15.29
N TYR A 105 -25.05 -19.28 -15.09
CA TYR A 105 -26.14 -18.95 -14.17
C TYR A 105 -27.48 -19.52 -14.66
N LYS A 106 -27.77 -19.47 -15.96
CA LYS A 106 -28.97 -20.11 -16.54
C LYS A 106 -28.98 -21.62 -16.34
N ALA A 107 -27.81 -22.25 -16.40
CA ALA A 107 -27.65 -23.68 -16.12
C ALA A 107 -27.83 -24.06 -14.63
N GLY A 108 -28.08 -23.08 -13.75
CA GLY A 108 -28.33 -23.30 -12.33
C GLY A 108 -27.10 -23.16 -11.44
N GLU A 109 -25.95 -22.79 -12.00
CA GLU A 109 -24.75 -22.52 -11.21
C GLU A 109 -24.90 -21.22 -10.42
N ARG A 110 -24.46 -21.22 -9.17
CA ARG A 110 -24.60 -20.07 -8.25
C ARG A 110 -23.31 -19.69 -7.53
N GLU A 111 -22.26 -20.49 -7.68
CA GLU A 111 -20.94 -20.23 -7.10
C GLU A 111 -19.86 -20.45 -8.16
N LEU A 112 -18.78 -19.68 -8.09
CA LEU A 112 -17.62 -19.87 -8.96
C LEU A 112 -16.70 -20.93 -8.36
N ASP A 113 -16.62 -22.10 -9.00
CA ASP A 113 -15.63 -23.14 -8.67
C ASP A 113 -14.27 -22.81 -9.30
N VAL A 114 -13.61 -21.78 -8.76
CA VAL A 114 -12.26 -21.38 -9.15
C VAL A 114 -11.45 -21.04 -7.91
N ALA A 115 -10.17 -21.36 -7.91
CA ALA A 115 -9.28 -20.93 -6.84
C ALA A 115 -9.21 -19.38 -6.82
N SER A 116 -9.17 -18.81 -5.62
CA SER A 116 -8.89 -17.39 -5.48
C SER A 116 -7.49 -17.06 -5.99
N ASN A 117 -7.30 -15.81 -6.40
CA ASN A 117 -6.02 -15.24 -6.81
C ASN A 117 -5.46 -15.89 -8.09
N GLN A 118 -6.32 -16.03 -9.10
CA GLN A 118 -6.02 -16.66 -10.39
C GLN A 118 -6.17 -15.67 -11.54
N TYR A 119 -5.39 -15.88 -12.60
CA TYR A 119 -5.56 -15.17 -13.86
C TYR A 119 -6.69 -15.83 -14.65
N VAL A 120 -7.77 -15.09 -14.92
CA VAL A 120 -9.00 -15.63 -15.51
C VAL A 120 -9.48 -14.79 -16.68
N HIS A 121 -10.27 -15.42 -17.54
CA HIS A 121 -11.12 -14.73 -18.53
C HIS A 121 -12.58 -15.00 -18.19
N ALA A 122 -13.40 -13.95 -18.15
CA ALA A 122 -14.83 -14.03 -17.91
C ALA A 122 -15.59 -13.22 -18.96
N SER A 123 -16.65 -13.82 -19.51
CA SER A 123 -17.61 -13.17 -20.41
C SER A 123 -19.02 -13.23 -19.84
N GLY A 124 -19.96 -12.51 -20.46
CA GLY A 124 -21.35 -12.48 -19.97
C GLY A 124 -21.54 -11.71 -18.67
N LEU A 125 -20.64 -10.78 -18.33
CA LEU A 125 -20.72 -10.00 -17.10
C LEU A 125 -21.79 -8.90 -17.23
N PHE A 126 -22.93 -9.07 -16.55
CA PHE A 126 -23.88 -7.97 -16.41
C PHE A 126 -23.28 -6.85 -15.57
N MET A 127 -23.49 -5.62 -16.00
CA MET A 127 -22.99 -4.44 -15.32
C MET A 127 -24.12 -3.83 -14.49
N THR A 128 -24.04 -3.89 -13.16
CA THR A 128 -24.98 -3.23 -12.25
C THR A 128 -24.23 -2.31 -11.30
N HIS A 129 -24.92 -1.31 -10.74
CA HIS A 129 -24.35 -0.40 -9.74
C HIS A 129 -23.01 0.20 -10.16
N GLU A 130 -22.99 0.91 -11.29
CA GLU A 130 -21.79 1.54 -11.83
C GLU A 130 -21.28 2.66 -10.91
N SER A 131 -19.96 2.72 -10.73
CA SER A 131 -19.28 3.77 -9.97
C SER A 131 -17.91 4.07 -10.56
N ASP A 132 -17.61 5.35 -10.71
CA ASP A 132 -16.28 5.82 -11.07
C ASP A 132 -15.47 6.10 -9.80
N GLY A 133 -14.25 5.60 -9.75
CA GLY A 133 -13.29 5.91 -8.69
C GLY A 133 -12.04 6.57 -9.24
N THR A 134 -11.66 7.69 -8.64
CA THR A 134 -10.35 8.31 -8.86
C THR A 134 -9.33 7.67 -7.91
N VAL A 135 -8.33 6.99 -8.47
CA VAL A 135 -7.15 6.56 -7.70
C VAL A 135 -6.08 7.63 -7.89
N GLY A 136 -6.06 8.62 -7.00
CA GLY A 136 -5.11 9.74 -7.07
C GLY A 136 -5.70 11.04 -6.57
N GLY A 137 -6.02 11.08 -5.28
CA GLY A 137 -6.16 12.36 -4.59
C GLY A 137 -4.76 12.89 -4.35
N ASP A 138 -4.20 13.58 -5.34
CA ASP A 138 -3.21 14.66 -5.26
C ASP A 138 -3.09 15.24 -6.67
N GLY A 139 -3.59 16.47 -6.85
CA GLY A 139 -3.91 17.09 -8.14
C GLY A 139 -2.72 17.39 -9.05
N GLN A 140 -1.98 16.38 -9.51
CA GLN A 140 -1.01 16.51 -10.59
C GLN A 140 -1.14 15.35 -11.59
N GLY A 141 -1.76 15.67 -12.74
CA GLY A 141 -1.45 15.11 -14.06
C GLY A 141 -1.70 13.61 -14.27
N GLY A 142 -2.87 13.29 -14.84
CA GLY A 142 -3.17 11.96 -15.39
C GLY A 142 -3.94 11.06 -14.43
N ALA A 143 -5.16 11.44 -14.07
CA ALA A 143 -6.03 10.54 -13.31
C ALA A 143 -6.44 9.37 -14.23
N ASP A 144 -5.84 8.20 -14.04
CA ASP A 144 -6.40 6.93 -14.53
C ASP A 144 -7.75 6.74 -13.83
N THR A 145 -8.82 7.19 -14.48
CA THR A 145 -10.18 6.93 -14.02
C THR A 145 -10.39 5.43 -14.03
N ARG A 146 -10.66 4.86 -12.86
CA ARG A 146 -11.02 3.44 -12.74
C ARG A 146 -12.52 3.34 -12.62
N HIS A 147 -13.08 2.46 -13.42
CA HIS A 147 -14.48 2.14 -13.46
C HIS A 147 -14.74 0.88 -12.65
N PHE A 148 -15.78 0.92 -11.83
CA PHE A 148 -16.19 -0.20 -11.01
C PHE A 148 -17.65 -0.52 -11.24
N TYR A 149 -17.98 -1.81 -11.32
CA TYR A 149 -19.36 -2.27 -11.35
C TYR A 149 -19.50 -3.60 -10.62
N LEU A 150 -20.71 -3.91 -10.20
CA LEU A 150 -21.07 -5.20 -9.63
C LEU A 150 -21.72 -6.05 -10.71
N CYS A 151 -21.24 -7.28 -10.89
CA CYS A 151 -21.97 -8.32 -11.61
C CYS A 151 -22.77 -9.15 -10.61
N PRO A 152 -24.12 -9.14 -10.68
CA PRO A 152 -24.98 -9.79 -9.70
C PRO A 152 -25.03 -11.32 -9.85
N LEU A 153 -24.55 -11.88 -10.96
CA LEU A 153 -24.63 -13.33 -11.22
C LEU A 153 -23.88 -14.16 -10.18
N PHE A 154 -22.63 -13.77 -9.90
CA PHE A 154 -21.75 -14.46 -8.96
C PHE A 154 -21.10 -13.49 -7.95
N ASP A 155 -21.74 -12.33 -7.72
CA ASP A 155 -21.26 -11.29 -6.82
C ASP A 155 -19.82 -10.82 -7.11
N VAL A 156 -19.54 -10.59 -8.40
CA VAL A 156 -18.23 -10.19 -8.88
C VAL A 156 -18.17 -8.68 -9.00
N VAL A 157 -17.37 -8.05 -8.16
CA VAL A 157 -16.98 -6.65 -8.33
C VAL A 157 -15.90 -6.59 -9.39
N VAL A 158 -16.13 -5.86 -10.47
CA VAL A 158 -15.16 -5.69 -11.54
C VAL A 158 -14.53 -4.30 -11.45
N ARG A 159 -13.21 -4.24 -11.46
CA ARG A 159 -12.41 -3.02 -11.64
C ARG A 159 -11.87 -3.02 -13.06
N THR A 160 -12.21 -2.03 -13.88
CA THR A 160 -11.71 -1.89 -15.25
C THR A 160 -11.29 -0.46 -15.56
N SER A 161 -10.44 -0.28 -16.57
CA SER A 161 -10.12 1.02 -17.17
C SER A 161 -10.97 1.33 -18.40
N LYS A 162 -11.75 0.35 -18.88
CA LYS A 162 -12.64 0.54 -20.02
C LYS A 162 -13.84 1.39 -19.59
N PRO A 163 -14.28 2.36 -20.40
CA PRO A 163 -15.50 3.11 -20.13
C PRO A 163 -16.71 2.17 -20.16
N PHE A 164 -17.75 2.50 -19.41
CA PHE A 164 -19.00 1.76 -19.46
C PHE A 164 -19.66 1.90 -20.83
N PRO A 165 -20.23 0.81 -21.40
CA PRO A 165 -20.96 0.88 -22.65
C PRO A 165 -22.27 1.67 -22.45
N ASP A 166 -22.70 2.37 -23.50
CA ASP A 166 -23.94 3.14 -23.47
C ASP A 166 -25.17 2.22 -23.29
N LYS A 167 -25.85 2.37 -22.16
CA LYS A 167 -27.11 1.67 -21.88
C LYS A 167 -28.30 2.47 -22.43
N PRO A 168 -29.30 1.82 -23.04
CA PRO A 168 -30.45 2.51 -23.64
C PRO A 168 -31.50 2.96 -22.60
N PHE A 169 -31.12 3.86 -21.68
CA PHE A 169 -31.99 4.34 -20.59
C PHE A 169 -33.30 4.98 -21.07
N HIS A 170 -33.31 5.62 -22.24
CA HIS A 170 -34.45 6.39 -22.75
C HIS A 170 -35.37 5.63 -23.73
N ARG A 171 -35.02 4.40 -24.15
CA ARG A 171 -35.81 3.62 -25.15
C ARG A 171 -36.63 2.47 -24.55
N ALA A 172 -36.53 2.22 -23.24
CA ALA A 172 -37.07 1.04 -22.59
C ALA A 172 -38.54 1.21 -22.14
N ALA A 173 -39.49 1.23 -23.07
CA ALA A 173 -40.91 1.02 -22.73
C ALA A 173 -41.21 -0.47 -22.43
N SER A 174 -40.38 -1.39 -22.93
CA SER A 174 -40.40 -2.81 -22.61
C SER A 174 -39.04 -3.42 -22.97
N VAL A 175 -38.26 -3.85 -21.97
CA VAL A 175 -37.10 -4.73 -22.20
C VAL A 175 -37.63 -6.16 -22.11
N GLU A 176 -37.43 -6.95 -23.17
CA GLU A 176 -37.71 -8.39 -23.11
C GLU A 176 -36.63 -9.03 -22.24
N VAL A 177 -37.05 -9.64 -21.12
CA VAL A 177 -36.16 -10.28 -20.16
C VAL A 177 -36.38 -11.79 -20.22
N ASP A 178 -35.29 -12.53 -20.44
CA ASP A 178 -35.29 -13.98 -20.35
C ASP A 178 -35.79 -14.43 -18.95
N PRO A 179 -36.75 -15.36 -18.87
CA PRO A 179 -37.27 -15.86 -17.60
C PRO A 179 -36.19 -16.32 -16.60
N ALA A 180 -35.03 -16.77 -17.08
CA ALA A 180 -33.90 -17.18 -16.24
C ALA A 180 -33.38 -16.05 -15.32
N TRP A 181 -33.68 -14.78 -15.65
CA TRP A 181 -33.23 -13.61 -14.89
C TRP A 181 -34.28 -13.03 -13.94
N ILE A 182 -35.49 -13.57 -13.93
CA ILE A 182 -36.59 -13.06 -13.09
C ILE A 182 -36.17 -13.02 -11.62
N GLU A 183 -35.46 -14.05 -11.15
CA GLU A 183 -34.96 -14.11 -9.78
C GLU A 183 -34.10 -12.87 -9.42
N LEU A 184 -33.21 -12.44 -10.32
CA LEU A 184 -32.34 -11.29 -10.10
C LEU A 184 -33.12 -9.97 -10.00
N LEU A 185 -34.19 -9.85 -10.80
CA LEU A 185 -35.07 -8.69 -10.80
C LEU A 185 -35.96 -8.65 -9.55
N GLU A 186 -36.54 -9.79 -9.16
CA GLU A 186 -37.37 -9.90 -7.95
C GLU A 186 -36.57 -9.61 -6.67
N GLN A 187 -35.31 -10.08 -6.62
CA GLN A 187 -34.37 -9.78 -5.54
C GLN A 187 -33.81 -8.35 -5.62
N ARG A 188 -34.16 -7.56 -6.65
CA ARG A 188 -33.67 -6.20 -6.90
C ARG A 188 -32.15 -6.10 -6.98
N ARG A 189 -31.50 -7.17 -7.46
CA ARG A 189 -30.04 -7.22 -7.63
C ARG A 189 -29.59 -6.69 -8.99
N ALA A 190 -30.53 -6.56 -9.94
CA ALA A 190 -30.31 -5.96 -11.26
C ALA A 190 -31.56 -5.18 -11.68
N PHE A 191 -31.37 -4.21 -12.57
CA PHE A 191 -32.48 -3.63 -13.33
C PHE A 191 -32.60 -4.27 -14.71
N PRO A 192 -33.78 -4.25 -15.35
CA PRO A 192 -33.96 -4.86 -16.67
C PRO A 192 -32.97 -4.35 -17.73
N TYR A 193 -32.59 -3.07 -17.69
CA TYR A 193 -31.63 -2.51 -18.63
C TYR A 193 -30.19 -3.00 -18.40
N ASP A 194 -29.82 -3.40 -17.17
CA ASP A 194 -28.50 -3.96 -16.87
C ASP A 194 -28.29 -5.32 -17.56
N LEU A 195 -29.39 -6.03 -17.85
CA LEU A 195 -29.39 -7.32 -18.50
C LEU A 195 -29.29 -7.23 -20.04
N THR A 196 -29.29 -6.00 -20.59
CA THR A 196 -29.24 -5.78 -22.05
C THR A 196 -27.84 -5.68 -22.61
N VAL A 197 -26.85 -5.44 -21.75
CA VAL A 197 -25.45 -5.28 -22.15
C VAL A 197 -24.57 -6.13 -21.23
N THR A 198 -23.75 -6.97 -21.85
CA THR A 198 -22.75 -7.78 -21.17
C THR A 198 -21.36 -7.25 -21.48
N ALA A 199 -20.48 -7.32 -20.48
CA ALA A 199 -19.06 -7.05 -20.62
C ALA A 199 -18.23 -8.34 -20.57
N GLU A 200 -16.98 -8.20 -20.99
CA GLU A 200 -15.93 -9.19 -20.83
C GLU A 200 -14.75 -8.56 -20.08
N ALA A 201 -14.05 -9.37 -19.28
CA ALA A 201 -12.88 -8.96 -18.55
C ALA A 201 -11.86 -10.10 -18.46
N THR A 202 -10.58 -9.75 -18.60
CA THR A 202 -9.47 -10.69 -18.47
C THR A 202 -8.50 -10.12 -17.46
N GLY A 203 -8.23 -10.85 -16.38
CA GLY A 203 -7.40 -10.33 -15.32
C GLY A 203 -7.42 -11.18 -14.06
N ARG A 204 -7.06 -10.56 -12.95
CA ARG A 204 -6.92 -11.25 -11.67
C ARG A 204 -8.25 -11.36 -10.95
N LEU A 205 -8.67 -12.58 -10.61
CA LEU A 205 -9.83 -12.84 -9.78
C LEU A 205 -9.40 -13.18 -8.35
N VAL A 206 -9.90 -12.46 -7.36
CA VAL A 206 -9.55 -12.60 -5.94
C VAL A 206 -10.81 -12.65 -5.09
N ARG A 207 -10.90 -13.60 -4.15
CA ARG A 207 -11.96 -13.59 -3.11
C ARG A 207 -11.78 -12.41 -2.18
N GLY A 208 -12.88 -11.81 -1.72
CA GLY A 208 -12.87 -10.61 -0.89
C GLY A 208 -12.08 -10.72 0.42
N ASP A 209 -11.94 -11.92 0.99
CA ASP A 209 -11.12 -12.19 2.17
C ASP A 209 -9.59 -12.14 1.90
N GLN A 210 -9.19 -12.27 0.63
CA GLN A 210 -7.80 -12.25 0.15
C GLN A 210 -7.43 -10.96 -0.59
N VAL A 211 -8.39 -10.06 -0.78
CA VAL A 211 -8.16 -8.77 -1.43
C VAL A 211 -7.22 -7.91 -0.57
N SER A 212 -6.17 -7.37 -1.20
CA SER A 212 -5.25 -6.48 -0.53
C SER A 212 -5.96 -5.19 -0.06
N ARG A 213 -5.48 -4.58 1.03
CA ARG A 213 -6.12 -3.40 1.65
C ARG A 213 -6.34 -2.24 0.65
N TRP A 214 -5.46 -2.11 -0.33
CA TRP A 214 -5.50 -1.08 -1.37
C TRP A 214 -6.64 -1.29 -2.38
N HIS A 215 -7.13 -2.52 -2.50
CA HIS A 215 -8.22 -2.91 -3.41
C HIS A 215 -9.52 -3.24 -2.67
N ALA A 216 -9.51 -3.20 -1.33
CA ALA A 216 -10.68 -3.54 -0.51
C ALA A 216 -11.81 -2.50 -0.57
N ARG A 217 -11.51 -1.23 -0.89
CA ARG A 217 -12.52 -0.14 -0.93
C ARG A 217 -13.74 -0.46 -1.82
N PRO A 218 -13.59 -0.80 -3.12
CA PRO A 218 -14.73 -1.15 -3.96
C PRO A 218 -15.48 -2.38 -3.43
N VAL A 219 -14.77 -3.41 -2.94
CA VAL A 219 -15.39 -4.60 -2.35
C VAL A 219 -16.27 -4.23 -1.16
N VAL A 220 -15.76 -3.41 -0.23
CA VAL A 220 -16.52 -2.94 0.94
C VAL A 220 -17.71 -2.07 0.52
N HIS A 221 -17.56 -1.25 -0.51
CA HIS A 221 -18.66 -0.44 -1.04
C HIS A 221 -19.78 -1.33 -1.58
N PHE A 222 -19.45 -2.24 -2.50
CA PHE A 222 -20.44 -3.11 -3.14
C PHE A 222 -21.01 -4.17 -2.21
N ALA A 223 -20.28 -4.59 -1.18
CA ALA A 223 -20.82 -5.45 -0.12
C ALA A 223 -22.00 -4.80 0.61
N ARG A 224 -21.92 -3.48 0.86
CA ARG A 224 -23.03 -2.73 1.46
C ARG A 224 -24.21 -2.61 0.50
N VAL A 225 -23.94 -2.37 -0.78
CA VAL A 225 -24.98 -2.26 -1.82
C VAL A 225 -25.70 -3.59 -2.01
N ALA A 226 -24.96 -4.71 -2.03
CA ALA A 226 -25.49 -6.05 -2.21
C ALA A 226 -26.03 -6.70 -0.91
N HIS A 227 -25.90 -6.03 0.24
CA HIS A 227 -26.23 -6.57 1.56
C HIS A 227 -25.52 -7.91 1.88
N LYS A 228 -24.25 -8.03 1.51
CA LYS A 228 -23.41 -9.24 1.72
C LYS A 228 -22.19 -8.95 2.59
N ASP A 229 -21.57 -10.01 3.12
CA ASP A 229 -20.25 -9.89 3.74
C ASP A 229 -19.20 -9.60 2.64
N PRO A 230 -18.30 -8.60 2.82
CA PRO A 230 -17.21 -8.35 1.87
C PRO A 230 -16.38 -9.59 1.50
N ARG A 231 -16.29 -10.58 2.38
CA ARG A 231 -15.54 -11.83 2.16
C ARG A 231 -16.21 -12.78 1.16
N GLU A 232 -17.52 -12.66 0.97
CA GLU A 232 -18.28 -13.50 0.05
C GLU A 232 -18.16 -13.02 -1.40
N LEU A 233 -17.84 -11.74 -1.59
CA LEU A 233 -17.68 -11.13 -2.90
C LEU A 233 -16.40 -11.60 -3.59
N TRP A 234 -16.42 -11.51 -4.91
CA TRP A 234 -15.23 -11.61 -5.74
C TRP A 234 -14.80 -10.22 -6.22
N LEU A 235 -13.50 -10.03 -6.39
CA LEU A 235 -12.93 -8.88 -7.07
C LEU A 235 -12.20 -9.37 -8.34
N LEU A 236 -12.69 -8.96 -9.50
CA LEU A 236 -12.04 -9.13 -10.78
C LEU A 236 -11.35 -7.84 -11.19
N ILE A 237 -10.04 -7.90 -11.35
CA ILE A 237 -9.20 -6.77 -11.72
C ILE A 237 -8.85 -6.91 -13.21
N ASP A 238 -9.62 -6.26 -14.08
CA ASP A 238 -9.43 -6.31 -15.53
C ASP A 238 -8.07 -5.71 -15.91
N GLY A 239 -7.37 -6.40 -16.83
CA GLY A 239 -6.03 -6.05 -17.32
C GLY A 239 -4.88 -6.43 -16.38
N ASP A 240 -5.14 -6.93 -15.17
CA ASP A 240 -4.12 -7.27 -14.18
C ASP A 240 -3.46 -8.62 -14.50
N ARG A 241 -2.20 -8.63 -14.90
CA ARG A 241 -1.51 -9.86 -15.36
C ARG A 241 -0.49 -10.36 -14.34
N PRO A 242 -0.17 -11.67 -14.32
CA PRO A 242 0.88 -12.19 -13.43
C PRO A 242 2.23 -11.50 -13.63
N GLU A 243 2.60 -11.15 -14.86
CA GLU A 243 3.87 -10.50 -15.22
C GLU A 243 4.09 -9.14 -14.52
N ASP A 244 3.00 -8.40 -14.25
CA ASP A 244 3.02 -7.08 -13.60
C ASP A 244 3.54 -7.15 -12.15
N TYR A 245 3.52 -8.34 -11.55
CA TYR A 245 3.86 -8.58 -10.14
C TYR A 245 5.31 -9.03 -9.93
N SER A 246 6.16 -8.98 -10.96
CA SER A 246 7.59 -9.36 -10.87
C SER A 246 8.36 -8.60 -9.78
N HIS A 247 8.00 -7.35 -9.51
CA HIS A 247 8.60 -6.53 -8.46
C HIS A 247 8.38 -7.14 -7.06
N PHE A 248 7.24 -7.77 -6.79
CA PHE A 248 7.02 -8.47 -5.52
C PHE A 248 7.97 -9.64 -5.35
N ALA A 249 8.22 -10.42 -6.42
CA ALA A 249 9.18 -11.51 -6.39
C ALA A 249 10.61 -11.03 -6.10
N MET A 250 11.03 -9.90 -6.68
CA MET A 250 12.34 -9.29 -6.41
C MET A 250 12.47 -8.88 -4.94
N VAL A 251 11.46 -8.20 -4.38
CA VAL A 251 11.45 -7.79 -2.98
C VAL A 251 11.45 -9.02 -2.06
N TRP A 252 10.67 -10.05 -2.39
CA TRP A 252 10.60 -11.29 -1.63
C TRP A 252 11.95 -12.03 -1.64
N GLY A 253 12.60 -12.13 -2.80
CA GLY A 253 13.95 -12.69 -2.94
C GLY A 253 15.00 -11.92 -2.14
N ALA A 254 14.96 -10.59 -2.18
CA ALA A 254 15.85 -9.75 -1.37
C ALA A 254 15.63 -9.97 0.14
N ALA A 255 14.37 -10.07 0.59
CA ALA A 255 14.03 -10.34 1.98
C ALA A 255 14.58 -11.70 2.45
N VAL A 256 14.49 -12.75 1.62
CA VAL A 256 15.08 -14.06 1.91
C VAL A 256 16.60 -13.97 2.06
N LEU A 257 17.29 -13.27 1.16
CA LEU A 257 18.74 -13.09 1.25
C LEU A 257 19.17 -12.36 2.53
N VAL A 258 18.44 -11.31 2.91
CA VAL A 258 18.69 -10.57 4.16
C VAL A 258 18.48 -11.45 5.39
N LEU A 259 17.43 -12.28 5.40
CA LEU A 259 17.19 -13.25 6.46
C LEU A 259 18.32 -14.28 6.56
N LEU A 260 18.74 -14.86 5.45
CA LEU A 260 19.82 -15.84 5.41
C LEU A 260 21.15 -15.25 5.88
N ALA A 261 21.49 -14.03 5.46
CA ALA A 261 22.68 -13.32 5.91
C ALA A 261 22.64 -13.05 7.43
N SER A 262 21.48 -12.62 7.92
CA SER A 262 21.22 -12.36 9.34
C SER A 262 21.42 -13.62 10.19
N PHE A 263 20.83 -14.76 9.78
CA PHE A 263 21.02 -16.04 10.46
C PHE A 263 22.47 -16.54 10.40
N GLY A 264 23.16 -16.35 9.27
CA GLY A 264 24.57 -16.71 9.13
C GLY A 264 25.50 -15.92 10.08
N LEU A 265 25.24 -14.62 10.25
CA LEU A 265 25.97 -13.77 11.19
C LEU A 265 25.72 -14.17 12.64
N LEU A 266 24.46 -14.43 13.00
CA LEU A 266 24.07 -14.92 14.33
C LEU A 266 24.72 -16.27 14.65
N GLY A 267 24.70 -17.21 13.70
CA GLY A 267 25.35 -18.52 13.84
C GLY A 267 26.85 -18.41 14.05
N ARG A 268 27.53 -17.52 13.31
CA ARG A 268 28.97 -17.23 13.51
C ARG A 268 29.26 -16.62 14.88
N ALA A 269 28.45 -15.66 15.33
CA ALA A 269 28.61 -15.05 16.65
C ALA A 269 28.43 -16.07 17.79
N TRP A 270 27.45 -16.97 17.65
CA TRP A 270 27.20 -18.04 18.61
C TRP A 270 28.33 -19.08 18.65
N LEU A 271 28.83 -19.51 17.49
CA LEU A 271 29.97 -20.43 17.40
C LEU A 271 31.25 -19.85 18.03
N ARG A 272 31.50 -18.55 17.86
CA ARG A 272 32.64 -17.86 18.51
C ARG A 272 32.49 -17.85 20.03
N ARG A 273 31.30 -17.57 20.56
CA ARG A 273 31.03 -17.64 22.02
C ARG A 273 31.27 -19.04 22.58
N ARG A 274 30.88 -20.10 21.87
CA ARG A 274 31.09 -21.49 22.32
C ARG A 274 32.54 -21.99 22.26
N ARG A 275 33.39 -21.38 21.43
CA ARG A 275 34.82 -21.76 21.32
C ARG A 275 35.73 -20.94 22.24
N GLY A 276 35.26 -19.79 22.73
CA GLY A 276 35.98 -18.93 23.68
C GLY A 276 35.54 -19.12 25.13
N ALA A 277 34.62 -20.04 25.40
CA ALA A 277 34.20 -20.51 26.73
C ALA A 277 34.62 -21.98 26.87
#